data_AF-A0A7Y3HBJ8-F1
#
_entry.id   AF-A0A7Y3HBJ8-F1
#
_cell.length_a   1.000
_cell.length_b   1.000
_cell.length_c   1.000
_cell.angle_alpha   90.00
_cell.angle_beta   90.00
_cell.angle_gamma   90.00
#
_symmetry.space_group_name_H-M   'P 1'
#
loop_
_entity.id
_entity.type
_entity.pdbx_description
1 polymer ?
#
loop_
_entity_poly.entity_id
_entity_poly.type
_entity_poly.pdbx_seq_one_letter_code
_entity_poly.pdbx_strand_id
1 'polypeptide(L)'
;MKFLLALAVVVLAACSSTTTIRTSDPEARIYVNGEYIGTGQAAYSDRKVSFSRNIVTLSKPGCPEQQHEFRRNEDPDGGAIIGGLLVGVPFLWVTEYKDQRAYEYDCSPLPDPASG
;
A
#
# COMPACT_ATOMS: atom_id res chain seq x y z
N MET A 1 -29.64 -7.38 20.30
CA MET A 1 -29.07 -8.25 19.24
C MET A 1 -29.04 -7.57 17.86
N LYS A 2 -30.13 -6.97 17.36
CA LYS A 2 -30.13 -6.23 16.07
C LYS A 2 -29.14 -5.06 15.97
N PHE A 3 -29.04 -4.23 17.02
CA PHE A 3 -28.10 -3.09 17.03
C PHE A 3 -26.63 -3.48 17.05
N LEU A 4 -26.28 -4.60 17.70
CA LEU A 4 -24.92 -5.16 17.70
C LEU A 4 -24.51 -5.66 16.31
N LEU A 5 -25.44 -6.26 15.58
CA LEU A 5 -25.19 -6.74 14.22
C LEU A 5 -25.00 -5.58 13.23
N ALA A 6 -25.81 -4.52 13.36
CA ALA A 6 -25.66 -3.31 12.57
C ALA A 6 -24.34 -2.58 12.88
N LEU A 7 -23.95 -2.51 14.14
CA LEU A 7 -22.67 -1.92 14.56
C LEU A 7 -21.47 -2.70 14.01
N ALA A 8 -21.51 -4.04 14.05
CA ALA A 8 -20.46 -4.89 13.49
C ALA A 8 -20.25 -4.67 11.98
N VAL A 9 -21.33 -4.50 11.21
CA VAL A 9 -21.24 -4.23 9.77
C VAL A 9 -20.61 -2.86 9.47
N VAL A 10 -20.89 -1.84 10.31
CA VAL A 10 -20.31 -0.50 10.15
C VAL A 10 -18.82 -0.49 10.51
N VAL A 11 -18.41 -1.19 11.56
CA VAL A 11 -16.99 -1.28 11.95
C VAL A 11 -16.16 -2.00 10.87
N LEU A 12 -16.71 -3.05 10.24
CA LEU A 12 -16.05 -3.75 9.14
C LEU A 12 -15.84 -2.88 7.89
N ALA A 13 -16.60 -1.79 7.73
CA ALA A 13 -16.50 -0.91 6.56
C ALA A 13 -15.47 0.23 6.71
N ALA A 14 -15.01 0.52 7.93
CA ALA A 14 -14.31 1.77 8.24
C ALA A 14 -12.77 1.69 8.26
N CYS A 15 -12.16 0.50 8.25
CA CYS A 15 -10.71 0.36 8.42
C CYS A 15 -9.97 0.43 7.08
N SER A 16 -9.83 1.63 6.55
CA SER A 16 -8.97 1.95 5.40
C SER A 16 -7.61 2.44 5.88
N SER A 17 -6.52 1.89 5.36
CA SER A 17 -5.16 2.37 5.66
C SER A 17 -4.57 3.01 4.40
N THR A 18 -3.86 4.13 4.59
CA THR A 18 -3.31 4.93 3.48
C THR A 18 -1.81 5.09 3.65
N THR A 19 -1.06 5.01 2.55
CA THR A 19 0.39 5.24 2.50
C THR A 19 0.72 6.14 1.32
N THR A 20 1.69 7.04 1.51
CA THR A 20 2.23 7.87 0.43
C THR A 20 3.48 7.22 -0.14
N ILE A 21 3.46 6.88 -1.42
CA ILE A 21 4.60 6.34 -2.16
C ILE A 21 5.28 7.49 -2.91
N ARG A 22 6.60 7.60 -2.73
CA ARG A 22 7.47 8.54 -3.42
C ARG A 22 8.60 7.78 -4.10
N THR A 23 9.03 8.26 -5.25
CA THR A 23 10.21 7.77 -5.94
C THR A 23 11.26 8.89 -6.06
N SER A 24 12.55 8.52 -6.12
CA SER A 24 13.63 9.48 -6.35
C SER A 24 13.62 10.08 -7.76
N ASP A 25 13.03 9.41 -8.74
CA ASP A 25 12.83 9.93 -10.09
C ASP A 25 11.41 10.51 -10.26
N PRO A 26 11.25 11.84 -10.43
CA PRO A 26 9.94 12.45 -10.55
C PRO A 26 9.16 12.04 -11.80
N GLU A 27 9.81 11.45 -12.81
CA GLU A 27 9.17 10.99 -14.05
C GLU A 27 8.79 9.51 -14.01
N ALA A 28 9.21 8.76 -12.99
CA ALA A 28 8.88 7.35 -12.86
C ALA A 28 7.40 7.17 -12.49
N ARG A 29 6.72 6.29 -13.24
CA ARG A 29 5.32 5.91 -13.03
C ARG A 29 5.24 4.88 -11.93
N ILE A 30 4.29 5.06 -11.04
CA ILE A 30 4.05 4.21 -9.87
C ILE A 30 2.81 3.39 -10.17
N TYR A 31 2.98 2.07 -10.10
CA TYR A 31 1.90 1.09 -10.17
C TYR A 31 1.83 0.34 -8.86
N VAL A 32 0.62 0.03 -8.38
CA VAL A 32 0.42 -0.85 -7.22
C VAL A 32 -0.49 -2.00 -7.63
N ASN A 33 -0.01 -3.23 -7.48
CA ASN A 33 -0.69 -4.44 -7.93
C ASN A 33 -1.09 -4.40 -9.42
N GLY A 34 -0.28 -3.73 -10.25
CA GLY A 34 -0.52 -3.54 -11.68
C GLY A 34 -1.43 -2.36 -12.03
N GLU A 35 -2.01 -1.66 -11.06
CA GLU A 35 -2.82 -0.46 -11.30
C GLU A 35 -1.96 0.80 -11.23
N TYR A 36 -2.07 1.67 -12.23
CA TYR A 36 -1.39 2.97 -12.24
C TYR A 36 -2.02 3.90 -11.21
N ILE A 37 -1.20 4.47 -10.32
CA ILE A 37 -1.69 5.37 -9.26
C ILE A 37 -1.09 6.79 -9.33
N GLY A 38 -0.04 7.01 -10.11
CA GLY A 38 0.56 8.33 -10.30
C GLY A 38 2.02 8.29 -10.77
N THR A 39 2.66 9.46 -10.79
CA THR A 39 4.03 9.65 -11.26
C THR A 39 4.81 10.48 -10.25
N GLY A 40 6.02 10.07 -9.88
CA GLY A 40 6.87 10.72 -8.87
C GLY A 40 6.39 10.53 -7.43
N GLN A 41 5.11 10.81 -7.16
CA GLN A 41 4.46 10.63 -5.87
C GLN A 41 2.98 10.29 -6.04
N ALA A 42 2.49 9.33 -5.25
CA ALA A 42 1.08 8.94 -5.23
C ALA A 42 0.66 8.46 -3.83
N ALA A 43 -0.61 8.68 -3.49
CA ALA A 43 -1.21 8.09 -2.30
C ALA A 43 -1.92 6.79 -2.67
N TYR A 44 -1.68 5.74 -1.90
CA TYR A 44 -2.34 4.45 -2.04
C TYR A 44 -3.14 4.17 -0.77
N SER A 45 -4.43 3.84 -0.92
CA SER A 45 -5.31 3.49 0.20
C SER A 45 -6.00 2.17 -0.09
N ASP A 46 -6.01 1.26 0.88
CA ASP A 46 -6.80 0.03 0.78
C ASP A 46 -7.43 -0.39 2.10
N ARG A 47 -8.36 -1.35 1.98
CA ARG A 47 -9.08 -1.96 3.11
C ARG A 47 -8.67 -3.42 3.33
N LYS A 48 -7.49 -3.82 2.84
CA LYS A 48 -7.06 -5.22 2.91
C LYS A 48 -6.78 -5.62 4.35
N VAL A 49 -6.90 -6.92 4.63
CA VAL A 49 -6.61 -7.52 5.96
C VAL A 49 -5.13 -7.27 6.31
N SER A 50 -4.81 -7.13 7.60
CA SER A 50 -3.42 -7.12 8.08
C SER A 50 -2.58 -8.21 7.40
N PHE A 51 -1.31 -7.91 7.14
CA PHE A 51 -0.36 -8.78 6.42
C PHE A 51 -0.61 -8.99 4.92
N SER A 52 -1.62 -8.36 4.33
CA SER A 52 -1.79 -8.38 2.87
C SER A 52 -0.58 -7.77 2.19
N ARG A 53 -0.08 -8.45 1.14
CA ARG A 53 1.05 -8.01 0.32
C ARG A 53 0.54 -7.12 -0.81
N ASN A 54 1.26 -6.04 -1.03
CA ASN A 54 1.12 -5.17 -2.18
C ASN A 54 2.45 -5.12 -2.93
N ILE A 55 2.37 -5.10 -4.25
CA ILE A 55 3.54 -4.98 -5.14
C ILE A 55 3.53 -3.57 -5.73
N VAL A 56 4.57 -2.79 -5.47
CA VAL A 56 4.84 -1.53 -6.17
C VAL A 56 5.70 -1.84 -7.37
N THR A 57 5.33 -1.32 -8.53
CA THR A 57 6.16 -1.36 -9.73
C THR A 57 6.46 0.07 -10.17
N LEU A 58 7.74 0.39 -10.28
CA LEU A 58 8.24 1.65 -10.81
C LEU A 58 8.64 1.42 -12.27
N SER A 59 8.11 2.22 -13.17
CA SER A 59 8.34 2.07 -14.61
C SER A 59 8.57 3.42 -15.27
N LYS A 60 9.57 3.48 -16.14
CA LYS A 60 9.91 4.64 -16.96
C LYS A 60 10.31 4.16 -18.37
N PRO A 61 9.86 4.83 -19.45
CA PRO A 61 10.25 4.46 -20.80
C PRO A 61 11.78 4.41 -20.98
N GLY A 62 12.28 3.32 -21.56
CA GLY A 62 13.72 3.11 -21.78
C GLY A 62 14.50 2.56 -20.58
N CYS A 63 13.83 2.35 -19.44
CA CYS A 63 14.42 1.80 -18.22
C CYS A 63 13.77 0.45 -17.88
N PRO A 64 14.48 -0.46 -17.18
CA PRO A 64 13.86 -1.65 -16.61
C PRO A 64 12.85 -1.29 -15.52
N GLU A 65 11.80 -2.11 -15.39
CA GLU A 65 10.86 -1.98 -14.27
C GLU A 65 11.51 -2.45 -12.97
N GLN A 66 11.24 -1.73 -11.88
CA GLN A 66 11.68 -2.11 -10.54
C GLN A 66 10.47 -2.47 -9.68
N GLN A 67 10.51 -3.62 -9.03
CA GLN A 67 9.43 -4.11 -8.19
C GLN A 67 9.84 -4.14 -6.73
N HIS A 68 8.97 -3.61 -5.87
CA HIS A 68 9.12 -3.66 -4.42
C HIS A 68 7.86 -4.21 -3.78
N GLU A 69 8.01 -4.92 -2.67
CA GLU A 69 6.88 -5.41 -1.90
C GLU A 69 6.71 -4.60 -0.62
N PHE A 70 5.46 -4.33 -0.26
CA PHE A 70 5.12 -3.82 1.06
C PHE A 70 3.90 -4.54 1.64
N ARG A 71 3.77 -4.49 2.96
CA ARG A 71 2.70 -5.18 3.69
C ARG A 71 2.08 -4.28 4.73
N ARG A 72 0.83 -4.59 5.07
CA ARG A 72 0.09 -3.94 6.14
C ARG A 72 0.47 -4.55 7.49
N ASN A 73 1.70 -4.40 7.94
CA ASN A 73 2.22 -5.01 9.17
C ASN A 73 3.21 -4.12 9.93
N GLU A 74 3.17 -2.80 9.72
CA GLU A 74 4.31 -1.94 10.03
C GLU A 74 4.08 -1.03 11.22
N ASP A 75 2.85 -0.56 11.43
CA ASP A 75 2.47 0.27 12.59
C ASP A 75 1.21 -0.29 13.27
N PRO A 76 1.10 -0.23 14.61
CA PRO A 76 -0.08 -0.68 15.33
C PRO A 76 -1.25 0.32 15.22
N ASP A 77 -2.43 -0.15 14.81
CA ASP A 77 -3.68 0.60 14.81
C ASP A 77 -4.25 0.63 16.25
N GLY A 78 -4.00 1.73 16.98
CA GLY A 78 -4.51 1.91 18.34
C GLY A 78 -6.04 1.86 18.44
N GLY A 79 -6.76 2.26 17.40
CA GLY A 79 -8.21 2.18 17.32
C GLY A 79 -8.71 0.74 17.22
N ALA A 80 -8.06 -0.08 16.40
CA ALA A 80 -8.35 -1.51 16.29
C ALA A 80 -8.02 -2.27 17.59
N ILE A 81 -6.95 -1.89 18.31
CA ILE A 81 -6.60 -2.49 19.62
C ILE A 81 -7.69 -2.23 20.66
N ILE A 82 -8.08 -0.96 20.83
CA ILE A 82 -9.09 -0.56 21.82
C ILE A 82 -10.47 -1.12 21.44
N GLY A 83 -10.84 -1.08 20.16
CA GLY A 83 -12.09 -1.65 19.65
C GLY A 83 -12.16 -3.17 19.79
N GLY A 84 -11.04 -3.88 19.55
CA GLY A 84 -10.93 -5.32 19.75
C GLY A 84 -11.14 -5.74 21.20
N LEU A 85 -10.55 -5.01 22.16
CA LEU A 85 -10.69 -5.27 23.60
C LEU A 85 -12.11 -5.03 24.13
N LEU A 86 -12.84 -4.06 23.58
CA LEU A 86 -14.17 -3.67 24.08
C LEU A 86 -15.33 -4.40 23.39
N VAL A 87 -15.16 -4.82 22.14
CA VAL A 87 -16.27 -5.31 21.31
C VAL A 87 -16.00 -6.71 20.72
N GLY A 88 -14.83 -7.31 20.99
CA GLY A 88 -14.47 -8.64 20.49
C GLY A 88 -14.24 -8.69 18.98
N VAL A 89 -13.88 -7.55 18.37
CA VAL A 89 -13.58 -7.44 16.93
C VAL A 89 -12.34 -8.31 16.63
N PRO A 90 -12.34 -9.11 15.54
CA PRO A 90 -11.18 -9.91 15.20
C PRO A 90 -9.93 -9.02 15.05
N PHE A 91 -8.82 -9.42 15.68
CA PHE A 91 -7.49 -8.80 15.57
C PHE A 91 -6.87 -8.95 14.16
N LEU A 92 -7.67 -8.96 13.11
CA LEU A 92 -7.25 -9.14 11.73
C LEU A 92 -6.88 -7.80 11.06
N TRP A 93 -7.05 -6.66 11.75
CA TRP A 93 -6.77 -5.30 11.25
C TRP A 93 -5.98 -4.44 12.24
N VAL A 94 -5.20 -5.05 13.15
CA VAL A 94 -4.46 -4.32 14.20
C VAL A 94 -3.24 -3.57 13.66
N THR A 95 -2.96 -3.67 12.37
CA THR A 95 -1.77 -3.12 11.76
C THR A 95 -2.11 -2.23 10.58
N GLU A 96 -1.34 -1.16 10.41
CA GLU A 96 -1.45 -0.17 9.33
C GLU A 96 -0.21 -0.21 8.44
N TYR A 97 -0.26 0.54 7.33
CA TYR A 97 0.93 0.89 6.55
C TYR A 97 1.66 2.05 7.22
N LYS A 98 2.98 2.15 7.01
CA LYS A 98 3.68 3.42 7.25
C LYS A 98 3.08 4.55 6.43
N ASP A 99 2.99 5.74 7.02
CA ASP A 99 2.46 6.95 6.37
C ASP A 99 3.18 7.30 5.07
N GLN A 100 4.51 7.08 5.01
CA GLN A 100 5.34 7.45 3.87
C GLN A 100 6.37 6.37 3.53
N ARG A 101 6.57 6.18 2.21
CA ARG A 101 7.60 5.31 1.64
C ARG A 101 8.33 6.05 0.52
N ALA A 102 9.65 5.95 0.54
CA ALA A 102 10.49 6.40 -0.54
C ALA A 102 11.18 5.19 -1.17
N TYR A 103 11.12 5.09 -2.49
CA TYR A 103 11.83 4.08 -3.28
C TYR A 103 12.85 4.76 -4.17
N GLU A 104 14.07 4.26 -4.14
CA GLU A 104 15.10 4.68 -5.09
C GLU A 104 14.80 4.06 -6.46
N TYR A 105 14.88 4.84 -7.54
CA TYR A 105 14.70 4.33 -8.91
C TYR A 105 15.95 4.59 -9.75
N ASP A 106 16.74 3.55 -9.92
CA ASP A 106 17.91 3.55 -10.81
C ASP A 106 17.52 3.21 -12.26
N CYS A 107 17.46 4.22 -13.13
CA CYS A 107 17.35 3.97 -14.57
C CYS A 107 18.73 3.62 -15.15
N SER A 108 19.03 2.32 -15.14
CA SER A 108 20.07 1.76 -16.00
C SER A 108 19.47 1.55 -17.41
N PRO A 109 19.87 2.32 -18.43
CA PRO A 109 19.29 2.20 -19.77
C PRO A 109 19.44 0.77 -20.29
N LEU A 110 18.37 0.22 -20.87
CA LEU A 110 18.48 -1.08 -21.53
C LEU A 110 19.43 -0.93 -22.73
N PRO A 111 20.32 -1.91 -22.99
CA PRO A 111 21.23 -1.85 -24.12
C PRO A 111 20.42 -1.70 -25.41
N ASP A 112 20.84 -0.75 -26.26
CA ASP A 112 20.15 -0.47 -27.51
C ASP A 112 20.14 -1.74 -28.38
N PRO A 113 18.97 -2.19 -28.87
CA PRO A 113 18.89 -3.41 -29.69
C PRO A 113 19.62 -3.29 -31.04
N ALA A 114 20.12 -2.10 -31.37
CA ALA A 114 20.88 -1.80 -32.58
C ALA A 114 22.41 -1.93 -32.42
N SER A 115 22.90 -2.39 -31.27
CA SER A 115 24.35 -2.47 -30.96
C SER A 115 25.01 -3.85 -31.21
N GLY A 116 24.32 -4.77 -31.92
CA GLY A 116 24.79 -6.13 -32.24
C GLY A 116 24.77 -6.46 -33.73
#